data_AF-A0A839YIS2-F1
#
_entry.id   AF-A0A839YIS2-F1
#
_cell.length_a   1.000
_cell.length_b   1.000
_cell.length_c   1.000
_cell.angle_alpha   90.00
_cell.angle_beta   90.00
_cell.angle_gamma   90.00
#
_symmetry.space_group_name_H-M   'P 1'
#
loop_
_entity.id
_entity.type
_entity.pdbx_description
1 polymer ?
#
loop_
_entity_poly.entity_id
_entity_poly.type
_entity_poly.pdbx_seq_one_letter_code
_entity_poly.pdbx_strand_id
1 'polypeptide(L)'
;MSGWVVAAALAPMAATAASAKDRVGYQAISAGSLAQAEQTIDAERAIFPTRPELMLNLAAVYARTGRAAQARSLYGQVLDQAPVAMDLPDGSVQSSHALAQRGLSRLGSTIASR
;
A
#
# COMPACT_ATOMS: atom_id res chain seq x y z
N MET A 1 -2.43 -45.68 35.65
CA MET A 1 -1.46 -45.46 34.55
C MET A 1 -2.13 -44.55 33.54
N SER A 2 -1.77 -43.27 33.56
CA SER A 2 -2.43 -42.21 32.79
C SER A 2 -1.91 -42.18 31.36
N GLY A 3 -2.75 -42.50 30.37
CA GLY A 3 -2.44 -42.33 28.96
C GLY A 3 -2.98 -41.00 28.46
N TRP A 4 -2.11 -40.04 28.14
CA TRP A 4 -2.51 -38.78 27.52
C TRP A 4 -2.64 -38.96 26.01
N VAL A 5 -3.79 -38.56 25.47
CA VAL A 5 -4.05 -38.47 24.04
C VAL A 5 -3.39 -37.20 23.52
N VAL A 6 -2.36 -37.31 22.68
CA VAL A 6 -1.82 -36.16 21.95
C VAL A 6 -2.63 -35.99 20.67
N ALA A 7 -3.65 -35.13 20.72
CA ALA A 7 -4.30 -34.62 19.52
C ALA A 7 -3.41 -33.53 18.91
N ALA A 8 -2.67 -33.88 17.86
CA ALA A 8 -1.93 -32.90 17.06
C ALA A 8 -2.92 -32.12 16.19
N ALA A 9 -3.32 -30.93 16.66
CA ALA A 9 -4.07 -29.98 15.85
C ALA A 9 -3.12 -29.32 14.84
N LEU A 10 -3.24 -29.71 13.57
CA LEU A 10 -2.64 -28.96 12.46
C LEU A 10 -3.47 -27.69 12.23
N ALA A 11 -3.01 -26.57 12.78
CA ALA A 11 -3.57 -25.26 12.46
C ALA A 11 -3.13 -24.83 11.05
N PRO A 12 -4.04 -24.39 10.16
CA PRO A 12 -3.66 -23.90 8.85
C PRO A 12 -3.05 -22.48 8.95
N MET A 13 -1.71 -22.39 8.97
CA MET A 13 -0.99 -21.12 8.74
C MET A 13 -0.85 -20.85 7.24
N ALA A 14 -1.91 -20.39 6.57
CA ALA A 14 -1.78 -19.93 5.17
C ALA A 14 -2.81 -18.88 4.71
N ALA A 15 -3.62 -18.29 5.59
CA ALA A 15 -4.71 -17.39 5.17
C ALA A 15 -4.54 -15.90 5.56
N THR A 16 -3.38 -15.48 6.09
CA THR A 16 -3.19 -14.07 6.55
C THR A 16 -2.29 -13.22 5.66
N ALA A 17 -1.52 -13.82 4.75
CA ALA A 17 -0.53 -13.07 3.95
C ALA A 17 -1.13 -12.27 2.78
N ALA A 18 -2.32 -12.64 2.28
CA ALA A 18 -3.01 -11.88 1.24
C ALA A 18 -3.56 -10.57 1.81
N SER A 19 -4.35 -10.65 2.90
CA SER A 19 -4.97 -9.49 3.54
C SER A 19 -4.00 -8.50 4.18
N ALA A 20 -2.81 -8.95 4.60
CA ALA A 20 -1.81 -8.08 5.21
C ALA A 20 -1.01 -7.28 4.16
N LYS A 21 -0.80 -7.85 2.96
CA LYS A 21 -0.14 -7.16 1.85
C LYS A 21 -1.00 -6.00 1.37
N ASP A 22 -2.28 -6.23 1.08
CA ASP A 22 -3.22 -5.23 0.53
C ASP A 22 -3.60 -4.07 1.48
N ARG A 23 -3.05 -4.04 2.70
CA ARG A 23 -3.41 -3.06 3.75
C ARG A 23 -2.24 -2.23 4.25
N VAL A 24 -1.03 -2.42 3.72
CA VAL A 24 0.18 -1.80 4.29
C VAL A 24 0.08 -0.28 4.25
N GLY A 25 0.04 0.35 5.42
CA GLY A 25 -0.11 1.80 5.55
C GLY A 25 -1.49 2.34 5.17
N TYR A 26 -2.31 1.63 4.38
CA TYR A 26 -3.63 2.08 3.93
C TYR A 26 -4.57 2.43 5.09
N GLN A 27 -4.58 1.63 6.17
CA GLN A 27 -5.42 1.92 7.33
C GLN A 27 -4.99 3.21 8.04
N ALA A 28 -3.68 3.40 8.26
CA ALA A 28 -3.14 4.61 8.87
C ALA A 28 -3.36 5.84 7.96
N ILE A 29 -3.24 5.68 6.64
CA ILE A 29 -3.62 6.71 5.65
C ILE A 29 -5.10 7.06 5.82
N SER A 30 -5.99 6.08 5.83
CA SER A 30 -7.44 6.27 5.94
C SER A 30 -7.83 6.95 7.25
N ALA A 31 -7.14 6.62 8.35
CA ALA A 31 -7.31 7.24 9.66
C ALA A 31 -6.67 8.64 9.79
N GLY A 32 -5.89 9.09 8.79
CA GLY A 32 -5.19 10.38 8.84
C GLY A 32 -3.88 10.38 9.63
N SER A 33 -3.46 9.23 10.16
CA SER A 33 -2.18 9.03 10.85
C SER A 33 -1.01 8.94 9.86
N LEU A 34 -0.76 10.03 9.11
CA LEU A 34 0.16 10.05 7.97
C LEU A 34 1.63 9.78 8.34
N ALA A 35 2.09 10.26 9.50
CA ALA A 35 3.46 9.99 9.97
C ALA A 35 3.67 8.49 10.30
N GLN A 36 2.69 7.87 10.96
CA GLN A 36 2.72 6.45 11.26
C GLN A 36 2.64 5.62 9.97
N ALA A 37 1.81 6.04 9.01
CA ALA A 37 1.73 5.40 7.69
C ALA A 37 3.09 5.44 6.99
N GLU A 38 3.74 6.60 6.92
CA GLU A 38 5.07 6.76 6.31
C GLU A 38 6.09 5.81 6.95
N GLN A 39 6.21 5.83 8.27
CA GLN A 39 7.15 4.96 8.99
C GLN A 39 6.90 3.47 8.71
N THR A 40 5.64 3.05 8.70
CA THR A 40 5.25 1.67 8.42
C THR A 40 5.61 1.28 6.99
N ILE A 41 5.31 2.16 6.02
CA ILE A 41 5.57 1.90 4.61
C ILE A 41 7.08 1.88 4.34
N ASP A 42 7.86 2.79 4.92
CA ASP A 42 9.32 2.82 4.74
C ASP A 42 9.99 1.57 5.31
N ALA A 43 9.53 1.07 6.47
CA ALA A 43 10.01 -0.20 7.02
C ALA A 43 9.76 -1.38 6.07
N GLU A 44 8.57 -1.45 5.47
CA GLU A 44 8.22 -2.50 4.50
C GLU A 44 8.98 -2.35 3.17
N ARG A 45 9.22 -1.11 2.71
CA ARG A 45 10.00 -0.84 1.49
C ARG A 45 11.47 -1.18 1.64
N ALA A 46 12.02 -1.20 2.86
CA ALA A 46 13.36 -1.71 3.10
C ALA A 46 13.50 -3.20 2.71
N ILE A 47 12.40 -3.95 2.77
CA ILE A 47 12.33 -5.38 2.40
C ILE A 47 11.85 -5.56 0.96
N PHE A 48 10.86 -4.78 0.53
CA PHE A 48 10.22 -4.88 -0.78
C PHE A 48 10.25 -3.55 -1.55
N PRO A 49 11.44 -3.09 -2.00
CA PRO A 49 11.65 -1.71 -2.46
C PRO A 49 10.85 -1.31 -3.70
N THR A 50 10.47 -2.29 -4.52
CA THR A 50 9.85 -2.10 -5.83
C THR A 50 8.37 -2.48 -5.88
N ARG A 51 7.74 -2.83 -4.75
CA ARG A 51 6.30 -3.17 -4.76
C ARG A 51 5.46 -1.92 -5.09
N PRO A 52 4.65 -1.95 -6.17
CA PRO A 52 3.91 -0.78 -6.61
C PRO A 52 2.90 -0.31 -5.55
N GLU A 53 2.33 -1.21 -4.76
CA GLU A 53 1.42 -0.84 -3.67
C GLU A 53 2.09 0.07 -2.62
N LEU A 54 3.30 -0.27 -2.17
CA LEU A 54 4.04 0.53 -1.20
C LEU A 54 4.41 1.91 -1.77
N MET A 55 4.76 1.94 -3.06
CA MET A 55 5.07 3.18 -3.77
C MET A 55 3.82 4.07 -3.90
N LEU A 56 2.66 3.50 -4.24
CA LEU A 56 1.38 4.20 -4.33
C LEU A 56 0.93 4.75 -2.97
N ASN A 57 1.06 3.96 -1.91
CA ASN A 57 0.67 4.36 -0.56
C ASN A 57 1.59 5.47 -0.03
N LEU A 58 2.90 5.36 -0.23
CA LEU A 58 3.84 6.43 0.16
C LEU A 58 3.63 7.69 -0.67
N ALA A 59 3.34 7.56 -1.98
CA ALA A 59 2.99 8.70 -2.82
C ALA A 59 1.73 9.42 -2.31
N ALA A 60 0.71 8.68 -1.87
CA ALA A 60 -0.49 9.24 -1.27
C ALA A 60 -0.20 9.99 0.04
N VAL A 61 0.70 9.45 0.89
CA VAL A 61 1.17 10.14 2.10
C VAL A 61 1.89 11.44 1.74
N TYR A 62 2.81 11.40 0.78
CA TYR A 62 3.54 12.58 0.30
C TYR A 62 2.60 13.64 -0.29
N ALA A 63 1.61 13.25 -1.08
CA ALA A 63 0.61 14.16 -1.63
C ALA A 63 -0.15 14.89 -0.51
N ARG A 64 -0.62 14.14 0.50
CA ARG A 64 -1.40 14.69 1.63
C ARG A 64 -0.60 15.53 2.62
N THR A 65 0.73 15.42 2.58
CA THR A 65 1.67 16.18 3.43
C THR A 65 2.37 17.31 2.67
N GLY A 66 1.89 17.67 1.46
CA GLY A 66 2.43 18.79 0.68
C GLY A 66 3.74 18.50 -0.07
N ARG A 67 4.21 17.25 -0.05
CA ARG A 67 5.45 16.80 -0.70
C ARG A 67 5.19 16.38 -2.15
N ALA A 68 4.63 17.28 -2.95
CA ALA A 68 4.12 16.99 -4.30
C ALA A 68 5.20 16.44 -5.25
N ALA A 69 6.44 16.95 -5.18
CA ALA A 69 7.54 16.47 -6.03
C ALA A 69 7.89 15.00 -5.74
N GLN A 70 7.95 14.61 -4.46
CA GLN A 70 8.23 13.24 -4.05
C GLN A 70 7.08 12.31 -4.42
N ALA A 71 5.83 12.76 -4.24
CA ALA A 71 4.65 12.01 -4.68
C ALA A 71 4.67 11.77 -6.20
N ARG A 72 4.98 12.80 -6.99
CA ARG A 72 5.08 12.71 -8.45
C ARG A 72 6.16 11.72 -8.88
N SER A 73 7.32 11.74 -8.22
CA SER A 73 8.41 10.79 -8.49
C SER A 73 7.96 9.34 -8.26
N LEU A 74 7.32 9.04 -7.12
CA LEU A 74 6.84 7.69 -6.82
C LEU A 74 5.75 7.22 -7.79
N TYR A 75 4.80 8.07 -8.14
CA TYR A 75 3.80 7.72 -9.16
C TYR A 75 4.45 7.45 -10.52
N GLY A 76 5.45 8.23 -10.92
CA GLY A 76 6.23 7.98 -12.14
C GLY A 76 6.91 6.62 -12.13
N GLN A 77 7.59 6.27 -11.03
CA GLN A 77 8.25 4.97 -10.90
C GLN A 77 7.26 3.79 -10.98
N VAL A 78 6.01 3.95 -10.53
CA VAL A 78 4.97 2.91 -10.73
C VAL A 78 4.59 2.76 -12.21
N LEU A 79 4.58 3.87 -12.96
CA LEU A 79 4.29 3.85 -14.40
C LEU A 79 5.44 3.26 -15.23
N ASP A 80 6.67 3.33 -14.73
CA ASP A 80 7.85 2.71 -15.36
C ASP A 80 7.91 1.19 -15.16
N GLN A 81 7.06 0.62 -14.32
CA GLN A 81 6.95 -0.82 -14.06
C GLN A 81 5.81 -1.47 -14.86
N ALA A 82 5.79 -2.80 -14.93
CA ALA A 82 4.63 -3.52 -15.45
C ALA A 82 3.38 -3.23 -14.60
N PRO A 83 2.20 -3.04 -15.21
CA PRO A 83 0.97 -2.83 -14.46
C PRO A 83 0.60 -4.07 -13.67
N VAL A 84 0.22 -3.88 -12.41
CA VAL A 84 -0.20 -4.95 -11.50
C VAL A 84 -1.67 -4.75 -11.15
N ALA A 85 -2.49 -5.79 -11.25
CA ALA A 85 -3.87 -5.76 -10.77
C ALA A 85 -3.89 -5.73 -9.24
N MET A 86 -4.71 -4.85 -8.67
CA MET A 86 -4.82 -4.60 -7.24
C MET A 86 -6.29 -4.62 -6.83
N ASP A 87 -6.60 -5.38 -5.79
CA ASP A 87 -7.89 -5.35 -5.12
C ASP A 87 -8.00 -4.09 -4.26
N LEU A 88 -9.07 -3.34 -4.44
CA LEU A 88 -9.35 -2.15 -3.65
C LEU A 88 -10.33 -2.43 -2.50
N PRO A 89 -10.34 -1.59 -1.46
CA PRO A 89 -11.27 -1.71 -0.33
C PRO A 89 -12.76 -1.64 -0.69
N ASP A 90 -13.09 -1.05 -1.84
CA ASP A 90 -14.45 -0.99 -2.38
C ASP A 90 -14.84 -2.25 -3.17
N GLY A 91 -13.95 -3.26 -3.23
CA GLY A 91 -14.14 -4.50 -3.97
C GLY A 91 -13.85 -4.39 -5.47
N SER A 92 -13.44 -3.21 -5.97
CA SER A 92 -13.02 -3.06 -7.36
C SER A 92 -11.60 -3.58 -7.57
N VAL A 93 -11.29 -4.00 -8.79
CA VAL A 93 -9.92 -4.33 -9.21
C VAL A 93 -9.44 -3.23 -10.16
N GLN A 94 -8.27 -2.66 -9.87
CA GLN A 94 -7.66 -1.65 -10.73
C GLN A 94 -6.18 -1.91 -10.92
N SER A 95 -5.61 -1.40 -12.01
CA SER A 95 -4.16 -1.51 -12.23
C SER A 95 -3.39 -0.48 -11.39
N SER A 96 -2.18 -0.83 -10.99
CA SER A 96 -1.22 0.09 -10.37
C SER A 96 -1.02 1.37 -11.18
N HIS A 97 -1.01 1.24 -12.51
CA HIS A 97 -0.95 2.37 -13.44
C HIS A 97 -2.16 3.29 -13.34
N ALA A 98 -3.38 2.74 -13.33
CA ALA A 98 -4.60 3.54 -13.21
C ALA A 98 -4.63 4.31 -11.88
N LEU A 99 -4.16 3.69 -10.80
CA LEU A 99 -4.03 4.33 -9.49
C LEU A 99 -2.97 5.45 -9.50
N ALA A 100 -1.81 5.22 -10.13
CA ALA A 100 -0.76 6.22 -10.27
C ALA A 100 -1.20 7.43 -11.10
N GLN A 101 -1.85 7.20 -12.24
CA GLN A 101 -2.39 8.26 -13.10
C GLN A 101 -3.44 9.10 -12.35
N ARG A 102 -4.36 8.45 -11.62
CA ARG A 102 -5.34 9.15 -10.77
C ARG A 102 -4.64 10.03 -9.73
N GLY A 103 -3.58 9.53 -9.10
CA GLY A 103 -2.76 10.29 -8.15
C GLY A 103 -2.13 11.53 -8.78
N LEU A 104 -1.53 11.39 -9.96
CA LEU A 104 -0.92 12.49 -10.71
C LEU A 104 -1.94 13.57 -11.12
N SER A 105 -3.13 13.16 -11.59
CA SER A 105 -4.19 14.10 -11.94
C SER A 105 -4.63 14.93 -10.74
N ARG A 106 -4.78 14.30 -9.56
CA ARG A 106 -5.12 15.01 -8.31
C ARG A 106 -4.06 16.02 -7.89
N LEU A 107 -2.77 15.65 -7.98
CA LEU A 107 -1.66 16.56 -7.71
C LEU A 107 -1.70 17.79 -8.62
N GLY A 108 -1.96 17.60 -9.92
CA GLY A 108 -2.08 18.69 -10.89
C GLY A 108 -3.22 19.67 -10.54
N SER A 109 -4.39 19.14 -10.17
CA SER A 109 -5.52 19.97 -9.74
C SER A 109 -5.23 20.77 -8.47
N THR A 110 -4.55 20.18 -7.48
CA THR A 110 -4.16 20.88 -6.24
C THR A 110 -3.17 22.02 -6.49
N ILE A 111 -2.29 21.89 -7.49
CA ILE A 111 -1.35 22.96 -7.86
C ILE A 111 -2.08 24.09 -8.58
N ALA A 112 -3.02 23.77 -9.48
CA ALA A 112 -3.78 24.76 -10.24
C ALA A 112 -4.76 25.59 -9.38
N SER A 113 -5.18 25.07 -8.22
CA SER A 113 -6.12 25.74 -7.30
C SER A 113 -5.44 26.62 -6.23
N ARG A 114 -4.13 26.83 -6.28
CA ARG A 114 -3.36 27.68 -5.36
C ARG A 114 -2.96 28.98 -6.06
#